data_AF-C5Z2I5-F1
#
_entry.id   AF-C5Z2I5-F1
#
_cell.length_a   1.000
_cell.length_b   1.000
_cell.length_c   1.000
_cell.angle_alpha   90.00
_cell.angle_beta   90.00
_cell.angle_gamma   90.00
#
_symmetry.space_group_name_H-M   'P 1'
#
loop_
_entity.id
_entity.type
_entity.pdbx_description
1 polymer ?
#
loop_
_entity_poly.entity_id
_entity_poly.type
_entity_poly.pdbx_seq_one_letter_code
_entity_poly.pdbx_strand_id
1 'polypeptide(L)'
;MAAAAATLYEMLRPRSVYLVDYACFCTRPNCRVPFATFLEHAKLVTFVEGASIDERSVRFVTRLLERSGLGEETCLPPAHHYIPPYRNMEASRVEVELVIFSAIDDLLAKTSISPAAIDILVVNCSLFAPIPSFTDMIIHRYGMRPDIRNVLWWC
;
A
#
# COMPACT_ATOMS: atom_id res chain seq x y z
N MET A 1 -37.94 -35.29 -2.28
CA MET A 1 -37.46 -34.97 -0.91
C MET A 1 -35.93 -34.96 -0.85
N ALA A 2 -35.23 -36.06 -1.15
CA ALA A 2 -33.76 -36.11 -1.10
C ALA A 2 -33.05 -35.16 -2.09
N ALA A 3 -33.53 -35.06 -3.34
CA ALA A 3 -32.98 -34.14 -4.33
C ALA A 3 -33.12 -32.67 -3.91
N ALA A 4 -34.29 -32.30 -3.38
CA ALA A 4 -34.52 -30.93 -2.88
C ALA A 4 -33.64 -30.60 -1.67
N ALA A 5 -33.42 -31.55 -0.76
CA ALA A 5 -32.51 -31.38 0.38
C ALA A 5 -31.04 -31.23 -0.05
N ALA A 6 -30.61 -32.00 -1.06
CA ALA A 6 -29.26 -31.89 -1.63
C ALA A 6 -29.04 -30.55 -2.34
N THR A 7 -30.01 -30.09 -3.15
CA THR A 7 -29.95 -28.77 -3.80
C THR A 7 -29.91 -27.64 -2.77
N LEU A 8 -30.73 -27.72 -1.72
CA LEU A 8 -30.74 -26.73 -0.64
C LEU A 8 -29.41 -26.71 0.12
N TYR A 9 -28.83 -27.88 0.38
CA TYR A 9 -27.52 -28.01 1.04
C TYR A 9 -26.39 -27.39 0.21
N GLU A 10 -26.34 -27.65 -1.10
CA GLU A 10 -25.34 -27.04 -2.00
C GLU A 10 -25.53 -25.52 -2.15
N MET A 11 -26.78 -25.03 -2.14
CA MET A 11 -27.07 -23.59 -2.18
C MET A 11 -26.70 -22.86 -0.88
N LEU A 12 -26.89 -23.53 0.27
CA LEU A 12 -26.58 -23.00 1.61
C LEU A 12 -25.11 -23.17 1.99
N ARG A 13 -24.38 -24.00 1.26
CA ARG A 13 -22.96 -24.23 1.51
C ARG A 13 -22.18 -22.93 1.26
N PRO A 14 -21.36 -22.47 2.21
CA PRO A 14 -20.47 -21.35 1.98
C PRO A 14 -19.61 -21.65 0.75
N ARG A 15 -19.67 -20.77 -0.26
CA ARG A 15 -18.80 -20.89 -1.42
C ARG A 15 -17.36 -20.66 -0.98
N SER A 16 -16.49 -21.58 -1.33
CA SER A 16 -15.06 -21.44 -1.05
C SER A 16 -14.49 -20.26 -1.83
N VAL A 17 -13.71 -19.42 -1.15
CA VAL A 17 -12.99 -18.28 -1.73
C VAL A 17 -11.51 -18.64 -1.78
N TYR A 18 -10.89 -18.42 -2.93
CA TYR A 18 -9.49 -18.78 -3.17
C TYR A 18 -8.70 -17.56 -3.60
N LEU A 19 -7.46 -17.46 -3.12
CA LEU A 19 -6.48 -16.53 -3.66
C LEU A 19 -5.93 -17.13 -4.95
N VAL A 20 -6.24 -16.51 -6.09
CA VAL A 20 -5.74 -16.95 -7.40
C VAL A 20 -4.27 -16.55 -7.56
N ASP A 21 -3.95 -15.30 -7.26
CA ASP A 21 -2.60 -14.77 -7.40
C ASP A 21 -2.38 -13.50 -6.57
N TYR A 22 -1.12 -13.09 -6.41
CA TYR A 22 -0.68 -11.86 -5.76
C TYR A 22 0.53 -11.24 -6.47
N ALA A 23 0.68 -9.93 -6.35
CA ALA A 23 1.85 -9.19 -6.77
C ALA A 23 2.20 -8.14 -5.70
N CYS A 24 3.47 -7.78 -5.62
CA CYS A 24 3.96 -6.77 -4.69
C CYS A 24 4.90 -5.83 -5.43
N PHE A 25 4.74 -4.54 -5.18
CA PHE A 25 5.71 -3.56 -5.65
C PHE A 25 7.00 -3.67 -4.83
N CYS A 26 8.11 -3.95 -5.50
CA CYS A 26 9.44 -3.88 -4.91
C CYS A 26 10.12 -2.57 -5.31
N THR A 27 10.46 -1.77 -4.30
CA THR A 27 11.18 -0.52 -4.50
C THR A 27 12.61 -0.78 -5.00
N ARG A 28 13.20 0.23 -5.64
CA ARG A 28 14.60 0.17 -6.05
C ARG A 28 15.52 0.20 -4.81
N PRO A 29 16.73 -0.39 -4.87
CA PRO A 29 17.66 -0.42 -3.74
C PRO A 29 18.06 0.95 -3.18
N ASN A 30 17.94 2.01 -3.99
CA ASN A 30 18.23 3.39 -3.58
C ASN A 30 17.15 4.01 -2.67
N CYS A 31 16.00 3.35 -2.48
CA CYS A 31 14.96 3.78 -1.56
C CYS A 31 15.14 3.19 -0.15
N ARG A 32 16.16 2.37 0.07
CA ARG A 32 16.45 1.69 1.34
C ARG A 32 16.85 2.69 2.42
N VAL A 33 16.32 2.51 3.63
CA VAL A 33 16.62 3.33 4.81
C VAL A 33 17.04 2.44 5.97
N PRO A 34 18.36 2.21 6.12
CA PRO A 34 18.93 1.55 7.29
C PRO A 34 18.57 2.27 8.58
N PHE A 35 18.58 1.56 9.72
CA PHE A 35 18.26 2.16 11.01
C PHE A 35 19.18 3.33 11.37
N ALA A 36 20.46 3.23 11.04
CA ALA A 36 21.43 4.31 11.24
C ALA A 36 21.03 5.57 10.45
N THR A 37 20.68 5.41 9.17
CA THR A 37 20.25 6.51 8.29
C THR A 37 18.95 7.13 8.80
N PHE A 38 17.98 6.32 9.23
CA PHE A 38 16.73 6.82 9.80
C PHE A 38 16.97 7.68 11.04
N LEU A 39 17.79 7.21 11.99
CA LEU A 39 18.09 7.93 13.22
C LEU A 39 18.88 9.22 12.96
N GLU A 40 19.79 9.22 12.00
CA GLU A 40 20.51 10.41 11.56
C GLU A 40 19.57 11.44 10.93
N HIS A 41 18.73 11.01 9.97
CA HIS A 41 17.72 11.88 9.35
C HIS A 41 16.77 12.47 10.39
N ALA A 42 16.29 11.68 11.35
CA ALA A 42 15.40 12.17 12.40
C ALA A 42 16.05 13.30 13.23
N LYS A 43 17.34 13.18 13.55
CA LYS A 43 18.10 14.23 14.26
C LYS A 43 18.29 15.48 13.40
N LEU A 44 18.64 15.31 12.12
CA LEU A 44 18.87 16.43 11.20
C LEU A 44 17.58 17.19 10.89
N VAL A 45 16.49 16.48 10.61
CA VAL A 45 15.19 17.08 10.31
C VAL A 45 14.67 17.87 11.50
N THR A 46 14.74 17.30 12.71
CA THR A 46 14.32 18.03 13.92
C THR A 46 15.15 19.30 14.09
N PHE A 47 16.48 19.20 13.97
CA PHE A 47 17.38 20.35 14.07
C PHE A 47 17.03 21.47 13.07
N VAL A 48 16.80 21.13 11.79
CA VAL A 48 16.43 22.09 10.75
C VAL A 48 15.05 22.71 10.99
N GLU A 49 14.11 21.96 11.56
CA GLU A 49 12.76 22.43 11.92
C GLU A 49 12.73 23.23 13.25
N GLY A 50 13.89 23.51 13.85
CA GLY A 50 13.99 24.28 15.10
C GLY A 50 13.56 23.48 16.35
N ALA A 51 13.42 22.16 16.21
CA ALA A 51 13.19 21.23 17.30
C ALA A 51 14.49 20.48 17.65
N SER A 52 14.60 19.96 18.85
CA SER A 52 15.68 19.04 19.19
C SER A 52 15.07 17.74 19.68
N ILE A 53 15.43 16.61 19.05
CA ILE A 53 15.14 15.31 19.63
C ILE A 53 16.09 15.06 20.80
N ASP A 54 15.55 14.96 22.01
CA ASP A 54 16.35 14.69 23.20
C ASP A 54 16.84 13.22 23.22
N GLU A 55 17.86 12.94 24.02
CA GLU A 55 18.48 11.61 24.08
C GLU A 55 17.51 10.49 24.52
N ARG A 56 16.52 10.80 25.36
CA ARG A 56 15.49 9.83 25.78
C ARG A 56 14.60 9.48 24.60
N SER A 57 14.21 10.46 23.80
CA SER A 57 13.43 10.25 22.58
C SER A 57 14.21 9.45 21.54
N VAL A 58 15.50 9.74 21.34
CA VAL A 58 16.38 8.94 20.46
C VAL A 58 16.44 7.49 20.92
N ARG A 59 16.69 7.23 22.21
CA ARG A 59 16.72 5.86 22.75
C ARG A 59 15.38 5.15 22.61
N PHE A 60 14.27 5.86 22.78
CA PHE A 60 12.93 5.29 22.61
C PHE A 60 12.71 4.85 21.16
N VAL A 61 12.97 5.73 20.19
CA VAL A 61 12.82 5.43 18.76
C VAL A 61 13.75 4.30 18.33
N THR A 62 14.99 4.28 18.83
CA THR A 62 15.96 3.20 18.55
C THR A 62 15.41 1.85 19.00
N ARG A 63 14.96 1.74 20.26
CA ARG A 63 14.38 0.48 20.79
C ARG A 63 13.10 0.08 20.07
N LEU A 64 12.31 1.06 19.62
CA LEU A 64 11.11 0.80 18.84
C LEU A 64 11.47 0.21 17.48
N LEU A 65 12.47 0.77 16.78
CA LEU A 65 12.96 0.24 15.50
C LEU A 65 13.49 -1.19 15.66
N GLU A 66 14.34 -1.43 16.64
CA GLU A 66 14.91 -2.76 16.95
C GLU A 66 13.84 -3.82 17.25
N ARG A 67 12.65 -3.42 17.71
CA ARG A 67 11.54 -4.31 18.11
C ARG A 67 10.35 -4.27 17.15
N SER A 68 10.42 -3.47 16.10
CA SER A 68 9.31 -3.26 15.15
C SER A 68 9.11 -4.44 14.20
N GLY A 69 10.10 -5.32 14.07
CA GLY A 69 10.12 -6.37 13.04
C GLY A 69 10.53 -5.84 11.66
N LEU A 70 10.86 -4.55 11.53
CA LEU A 70 11.46 -3.98 10.33
C LEU A 70 12.92 -4.45 10.19
N GLY A 71 13.38 -4.59 8.96
CA GLY A 71 14.76 -4.95 8.64
C GLY A 71 15.53 -3.77 8.05
N GLU A 72 16.85 -3.95 7.88
CA GLU A 72 17.73 -2.96 7.22
C GLU A 72 17.40 -2.74 5.73
N GLU A 73 16.57 -3.60 5.14
CA GLU A 73 16.06 -3.50 3.77
C GLU A 73 14.73 -2.74 3.66
N THR A 74 14.27 -2.13 4.75
CA THR A 74 13.06 -1.30 4.74
C THR A 74 13.27 -0.07 3.86
N CYS A 75 12.30 0.24 3.01
CA CYS A 75 12.37 1.37 2.08
C CYS A 75 11.34 2.45 2.41
N LEU A 76 11.69 3.70 2.12
CA LEU A 76 10.78 4.84 2.20
C LEU A 76 10.66 5.53 0.83
N PRO A 77 9.52 6.20 0.53
CA PRO A 77 9.34 6.95 -0.71
C PRO A 77 10.43 8.00 -0.90
N PRO A 78 10.85 8.33 -2.14
CA PRO A 78 11.92 9.30 -2.42
C PRO A 78 11.76 10.65 -1.69
N ALA A 79 10.52 11.11 -1.51
CA ALA A 79 10.20 12.35 -0.81
C ALA A 79 10.71 12.39 0.66
N HIS A 80 10.87 11.24 1.31
CA HIS A 80 11.35 11.11 2.69
C HIS A 80 12.88 11.10 2.81
N HIS A 81 13.61 11.02 1.70
CA HIS A 81 15.07 11.02 1.69
C HIS A 81 15.67 12.43 1.67
N TYR A 82 14.86 13.47 1.47
CA TYR A 82 15.29 14.88 1.54
C TYR A 82 15.31 15.39 2.99
N ILE A 83 16.16 16.40 3.25
CA ILE A 83 16.24 17.10 4.54
C ILE A 83 16.03 18.61 4.29
N PRO A 84 14.92 19.22 4.75
CA PRO A 84 13.75 18.57 5.35
C PRO A 84 12.97 17.73 4.30
N PRO A 85 12.18 16.73 4.74
CA PRO A 85 11.45 15.87 3.83
C PRO A 85 10.38 16.66 3.06
N TYR A 86 10.13 16.25 1.82
CA TYR A 86 9.15 16.91 0.97
C TYR A 86 7.74 16.36 1.28
N ARG A 87 6.90 17.15 1.95
CA ARG A 87 5.57 16.75 2.41
C ARG A 87 4.46 17.41 1.58
N ASN A 88 4.38 17.10 0.29
CA ASN A 88 3.32 17.63 -0.57
C ASN A 88 2.44 16.53 -1.18
N MET A 89 1.23 16.89 -1.57
CA MET A 89 0.27 15.94 -2.14
C MET A 89 0.70 15.40 -3.51
N GLU A 90 1.46 16.17 -4.27
CA GLU A 90 1.93 15.77 -5.60
C GLU A 90 2.92 14.60 -5.52
N ALA A 91 3.92 14.68 -4.64
CA ALA A 91 4.89 13.62 -4.42
C ALA A 91 4.21 12.35 -3.87
N SER A 92 3.25 12.50 -2.96
CA SER A 92 2.44 11.37 -2.49
C SER A 92 1.63 10.72 -3.60
N ARG A 93 1.06 11.50 -4.53
CA ARG A 93 0.35 10.95 -5.71
C ARG A 93 1.29 10.18 -6.62
N VAL A 94 2.45 10.76 -6.96
CA VAL A 94 3.45 10.11 -7.81
C VAL A 94 3.90 8.77 -7.23
N GLU A 95 4.16 8.72 -5.92
CA GLU A 95 4.54 7.47 -5.25
C GLU A 95 3.41 6.45 -5.30
N VAL A 96 2.19 6.85 -4.95
CA VAL A 96 1.07 5.90 -4.88
C VAL A 96 0.71 5.37 -6.26
N GLU A 97 0.73 6.21 -7.31
CA GLU A 97 0.51 5.77 -8.68
C GLU A 97 1.58 4.76 -9.11
N LEU A 98 2.85 5.02 -8.81
CA LEU A 98 3.95 4.11 -9.10
C LEU A 98 3.72 2.75 -8.40
N VAL A 99 3.44 2.76 -7.10
CA VAL A 99 3.27 1.54 -6.29
C VAL A 99 2.05 0.74 -6.75
N ILE A 100 0.88 1.38 -6.82
CA ILE A 100 -0.38 0.71 -7.13
C ILE A 100 -0.36 0.18 -8.55
N PHE A 101 0.01 1.00 -9.54
CA PHE A 101 -0.06 0.56 -10.93
C PHE A 101 0.99 -0.49 -11.26
N SER A 102 2.21 -0.40 -10.70
CA SER A 102 3.20 -1.47 -10.89
C SER A 102 2.69 -2.81 -10.35
N ALA A 103 2.09 -2.82 -9.16
CA ALA A 103 1.57 -4.05 -8.57
C ALA A 103 0.37 -4.62 -9.36
N ILE A 104 -0.53 -3.77 -9.85
CA ILE A 104 -1.67 -4.21 -10.66
C ILE A 104 -1.20 -4.69 -12.04
N ASP A 105 -0.27 -3.99 -12.68
CA ASP A 105 0.31 -4.38 -13.97
C ASP A 105 0.94 -5.78 -13.89
N ASP A 106 1.75 -6.03 -12.86
CA ASP A 106 2.37 -7.34 -12.60
C ASP A 106 1.31 -8.43 -12.36
N LEU A 107 0.26 -8.14 -11.58
CA LEU A 107 -0.80 -9.09 -11.28
C LEU A 107 -1.62 -9.47 -12.53
N LEU A 108 -2.00 -8.46 -13.33
CA LEU A 108 -2.75 -8.67 -14.56
C LEU A 108 -1.91 -9.42 -15.61
N ALA A 109 -0.62 -9.10 -15.72
CA ALA A 109 0.29 -9.82 -16.60
C ALA A 109 0.45 -11.29 -16.18
N LYS A 110 0.60 -11.56 -14.87
CA LYS A 110 0.78 -12.91 -14.34
C LYS A 110 -0.48 -13.77 -14.51
N THR A 111 -1.66 -13.20 -14.31
CA THR A 111 -2.93 -13.92 -14.36
C THR A 111 -3.57 -13.96 -15.75
N SER A 112 -3.18 -13.05 -16.66
CA SER A 112 -3.84 -12.84 -17.95
C SER A 112 -5.35 -12.55 -17.86
N ILE A 113 -5.82 -12.07 -16.70
CA ILE A 113 -7.22 -11.70 -16.48
C ILE A 113 -7.46 -10.31 -17.09
N SER A 114 -8.52 -10.19 -17.88
CA SER A 114 -8.95 -8.88 -18.38
C SER A 114 -9.48 -8.02 -17.23
N PRO A 115 -9.10 -6.73 -17.12
CA PRO A 115 -9.68 -5.82 -16.13
C PRO A 115 -11.21 -5.74 -16.18
N ALA A 116 -11.81 -5.94 -17.36
CA ALA A 116 -13.26 -5.97 -17.53
C ALA A 116 -13.93 -7.19 -16.87
N ALA A 117 -13.18 -8.25 -16.56
CA ALA A 117 -13.68 -9.43 -15.87
C ALA A 117 -13.70 -9.28 -14.33
N ILE A 118 -13.16 -8.17 -13.79
CA ILE A 118 -13.10 -7.94 -12.34
C ILE A 118 -14.41 -7.28 -11.88
N ASP A 119 -15.11 -7.94 -10.95
CA ASP A 119 -16.41 -7.48 -10.45
C ASP A 119 -16.33 -6.56 -9.23
N ILE A 120 -15.29 -6.72 -8.42
CA ILE A 120 -15.12 -6.04 -7.14
C ILE A 120 -13.68 -5.54 -7.01
N LEU A 121 -13.52 -4.25 -6.72
CA LEU A 121 -12.24 -3.62 -6.41
C LEU A 121 -12.26 -3.14 -4.94
N VAL A 122 -11.38 -3.70 -4.13
CA VAL A 122 -11.17 -3.25 -2.75
C VAL A 122 -9.82 -2.58 -2.67
N VAL A 123 -9.79 -1.31 -2.27
CA VAL A 123 -8.54 -0.57 -2.03
C VAL A 123 -8.49 -0.19 -0.55
N ASN A 124 -7.33 -0.34 0.06
CA ASN A 124 -7.06 0.12 1.42
C ASN A 124 -5.85 1.05 1.39
N CYS A 125 -5.97 2.19 2.07
CA CYS A 125 -4.85 3.08 2.33
C CYS A 125 -5.12 3.84 3.63
N SER A 126 -4.11 3.99 4.47
CA SER A 126 -4.16 4.74 5.73
C SER A 126 -3.35 6.04 5.70
N LEU A 127 -2.54 6.24 4.65
CA LEU A 127 -1.57 7.34 4.60
C LEU A 127 -2.10 8.60 3.91
N PHE A 128 -2.98 8.44 2.92
CA PHE A 128 -3.37 9.51 2.02
C PHE A 128 -4.70 9.20 1.33
N ALA A 129 -5.55 10.21 1.12
CA ALA A 129 -6.82 10.10 0.40
C ALA A 129 -6.95 11.23 -0.64
N PRO A 130 -6.56 10.99 -1.91
CA PRO A 130 -6.65 12.00 -2.96
C PRO A 130 -8.08 12.17 -3.50
N ILE A 131 -8.28 13.27 -4.21
CA ILE A 131 -9.38 13.45 -5.17
C ILE A 131 -8.76 13.61 -6.56
N PRO A 132 -9.07 12.76 -7.54
CA PRO A 132 -9.95 11.57 -7.48
C PRO A 132 -9.41 10.48 -6.52
N SER A 133 -10.29 9.58 -6.07
CA SER A 133 -9.92 8.51 -5.13
C SER A 133 -9.07 7.44 -5.82
N PHE A 134 -8.37 6.59 -5.03
CA PHE A 134 -7.55 5.52 -5.63
C PHE A 134 -8.38 4.52 -6.45
N THR A 135 -9.59 4.20 -6.01
CA THR A 135 -10.48 3.32 -6.77
C THR A 135 -10.83 3.96 -8.12
N ASP A 136 -11.16 5.25 -8.15
CA ASP A 136 -11.45 5.97 -9.39
C ASP A 136 -10.25 5.98 -10.34
N MET A 137 -9.05 6.22 -9.81
CA MET A 137 -7.80 6.23 -10.59
C MET A 137 -7.52 4.86 -11.22
N ILE A 138 -7.70 3.77 -10.47
CA ILE A 138 -7.53 2.40 -10.97
C ILE A 138 -8.59 2.06 -12.03
N ILE A 139 -9.87 2.31 -11.73
CA ILE A 139 -10.99 2.02 -12.64
C ILE A 139 -10.77 2.72 -13.98
N HIS A 140 -10.42 4.01 -13.94
CA HIS A 140 -10.17 4.81 -15.13
C HIS A 140 -8.97 4.32 -15.93
N ARG A 141 -7.84 4.05 -15.28
CA ARG A 141 -6.60 3.62 -15.96
C ARG A 141 -6.76 2.30 -16.69
N TYR A 142 -7.42 1.32 -16.06
CA TYR A 142 -7.52 -0.04 -16.61
C TYR A 142 -8.79 -0.28 -17.43
N GLY A 143 -9.64 0.74 -17.61
CA GLY A 143 -10.90 0.60 -18.34
C GLY A 143 -11.80 -0.49 -17.71
N MET A 144 -11.84 -0.54 -16.37
CA MET A 144 -12.73 -1.44 -15.67
C MET A 144 -14.20 -1.11 -15.96
N ARG A 145 -15.10 -2.04 -15.68
CA ARG A 145 -16.52 -1.86 -16.01
C ARG A 145 -17.14 -0.68 -15.24
N PRO A 146 -18.10 0.04 -15.85
CA PRO A 146 -18.78 1.15 -15.19
C PRO A 146 -19.64 0.73 -14.00
N ASP A 147 -20.07 -0.54 -13.93
CA ASP A 147 -20.88 -1.11 -12.86
C ASP A 147 -20.06 -1.83 -11.78
N ILE A 148 -18.73 -1.67 -11.79
CA ILE A 148 -17.83 -2.29 -10.83
C ILE A 148 -18.16 -1.85 -9.40
N ARG A 149 -18.23 -2.82 -8.49
CA ARG A 149 -18.37 -2.51 -7.06
C ARG A 149 -17.01 -2.16 -6.51
N ASN A 150 -16.85 -0.93 -6.06
CA ASN A 150 -15.59 -0.50 -5.45
C ASN A 150 -15.81 0.02 -4.04
N VAL A 151 -14.81 -0.19 -3.19
CA VAL A 151 -14.78 0.34 -1.83
C VAL A 151 -13.36 0.75 -1.48
N LEU A 152 -13.22 1.97 -0.98
CA LEU A 152 -11.99 2.47 -0.38
C LEU A 152 -12.15 2.38 1.14
N TRP A 153 -11.43 1.44 1.77
CA TRP A 153 -11.38 1.33 3.23
C TRP A 153 -10.30 2.27 3.76
N TRP A 154 -10.71 3.29 4.51
CA TRP A 154 -9.79 4.11 5.29
C TRP A 154 -9.52 3.41 6.61
N CYS A 155 -8.26 3.03 6.85
CA CYS A 155 -7.84 2.47 8.14
C CYS A 155 -7.48 3.59 9.12
#